data_AF-A0A7S4PDP7-F1
#
_entry.id   AF-A0A7S4PDP7-F1
#
_cell.length_a   1.000
_cell.length_b   1.000
_cell.length_c   1.000
_cell.angle_alpha   90.00
_cell.angle_beta   90.00
_cell.angle_gamma   90.00
#
_symmetry.space_group_name_H-M   'P 1'
#
loop_
_entity.id
_entity.type
_entity.pdbx_description
1 polymer ?
#
loop_
_entity_poly.entity_id
_entity_poly.type
_entity_poly.pdbx_seq_one_letter_code
_entity_poly.pdbx_strand_id
1 'polypeptide(L)'
;MFNQWRRFQFFDRENVSRDDGSSVSLDINRVGIMAVTSGRGQIVFGDEEGSITLCDRKCNLSKFQAFEKSVTQLHQLQQQNVLVSIGEDLLSSSVLKVWNMDKMDRSTDGFLNVLCKDVFEGLPLPRSPVTCLTSSEDLSLILVGLHSGSVILIQGDAQHKKAASRILTSTHQTPVVSMGLFYVSGGRSSLLVATTSHILCFQNLQQGRMEVLDEQGCMSGAATYTDDHEMVVGRQEAVYYFSKEGRGGSYAFEGEKKMIAHMKGYLLIITEDRAMNNTATIYDMKNKLISFSSSVGVIRHVLTEWGNFILVCEDGKLLQLTEKDTQQKLDMLFKRNLYQIAVNLAQSQQLDEGYIIDIQRKFGDHLYSKGDHDGAMAQYLLTVGKLEPSYVIRKFLDGQKIHNLTSYLQTLHHKRLANSDHTALLLNCYTKLKDVAKLDEFVKWDGVPFEAITAIRTLCNSGYYEHALFLAKKHRQHDMCVKILVQDQKQAEEALVYMRSLTSTDCLECMKRYGGQLMKVLPTQTTDLLKMMCTEYKLENPQEVSNSAPPEQQAPANSSGTNPARAELKLKRDPIGNSLPRSSSEPNLTKGGAGAGAGAG
;
A
#
# COMPACT_ATOMS: atom_id res chain seq x y z
N MET A 1 8.97 12.51 -25.35
CA MET A 1 9.04 13.42 -24.19
C MET A 1 9.50 12.61 -22.99
N PHE A 2 10.75 12.76 -22.56
CA PHE A 2 11.21 12.21 -21.29
C PHE A 2 10.36 12.86 -20.19
N ASN A 3 9.54 12.09 -19.47
CA ASN A 3 8.85 12.61 -18.31
C ASN A 3 9.91 12.97 -17.27
N GLN A 4 10.31 14.24 -17.25
CA GLN A 4 11.26 14.76 -16.29
C GLN A 4 10.64 14.58 -14.90
N TRP A 5 11.27 13.76 -14.07
CA TRP A 5 10.79 13.50 -12.71
C TRP A 5 10.77 14.83 -11.95
N ARG A 6 9.65 15.13 -11.29
CA ARG A 6 9.51 16.41 -10.57
C ARG A 6 10.29 16.37 -9.27
N ARG A 7 11.01 17.46 -8.99
CA ARG A 7 11.90 17.59 -7.82
C ARG A 7 11.21 18.29 -6.64
N PHE A 8 11.30 17.63 -5.49
CA PHE A 8 10.84 18.10 -4.18
C PHE A 8 11.99 17.99 -3.17
N GLN A 9 11.78 18.60 -2.00
CA GLN A 9 12.71 18.58 -0.87
C GLN A 9 11.99 17.94 0.33
N PHE A 10 11.62 16.68 0.17
CA PHE A 10 10.94 15.85 1.17
C PHE A 10 11.90 15.24 2.18
N PHE A 11 13.20 15.39 1.98
CA PHE A 11 14.21 15.04 2.98
C PHE A 11 14.93 16.30 3.44
N ASP A 12 15.21 16.34 4.74
CA ASP A 12 16.16 17.28 5.32
C ASP A 12 17.52 16.61 5.49
N ARG A 13 18.56 17.43 5.38
CA ARG A 13 19.95 17.02 5.56
C ARG A 13 20.44 17.57 6.88
N GLU A 14 20.82 16.69 7.78
CA GLU A 14 21.35 17.04 9.09
C GLU A 14 22.69 16.31 9.32
N ASN A 15 23.59 16.94 10.08
CA ASN A 15 24.79 16.25 10.55
C ASN A 15 24.42 15.47 11.81
N VAL A 16 24.84 14.21 11.89
CA VAL A 16 24.68 13.44 13.12
C VAL A 16 25.53 14.08 14.21
N SER A 17 24.87 14.54 15.27
CA SER A 17 25.47 15.18 16.43
C SER A 17 24.98 14.49 17.70
N ARG A 18 25.79 14.56 18.75
CA ARG A 18 25.40 14.09 20.08
C ARG A 18 24.39 15.06 20.69
N ASP A 19 23.65 14.59 21.70
CA ASP A 19 22.68 15.40 22.46
C ASP A 19 23.32 16.66 23.11
N ASP A 20 24.64 16.70 23.24
CA ASP A 20 25.42 17.84 23.74
C ASP A 20 25.75 18.90 22.66
N GLY A 21 25.32 18.70 21.41
CA GLY A 21 25.59 19.59 20.28
C GLY A 21 27.00 19.43 19.68
N SER A 22 27.82 18.51 20.20
CA SER A 22 29.09 18.16 19.56
C SER A 22 28.82 17.32 18.31
N SER A 23 29.49 17.65 17.21
CA SER A 23 29.47 16.79 16.03
C SER A 23 30.06 15.44 16.42
N VAL A 24 29.39 14.34 16.06
CA VAL A 24 30.00 13.02 16.10
C VAL A 24 31.01 12.98 14.97
N SER A 25 32.19 13.54 15.19
CA SER A 25 33.36 13.03 14.51
C SER A 25 33.65 11.71 15.20
N LEU A 26 33.16 10.63 14.60
CA LEU A 26 34.01 9.45 14.58
C LEU A 26 35.38 10.00 14.12
N ASP A 27 36.46 9.78 14.86
CA ASP A 27 37.79 10.18 14.41
C ASP A 27 38.20 9.27 13.23
N ILE A 28 37.39 9.25 12.16
CA ILE A 28 37.50 8.40 10.97
C ILE A 28 38.84 8.65 10.30
N ASN A 29 39.30 9.90 10.34
CA ASN A 29 40.60 10.32 9.81
C ASN A 29 41.79 9.72 10.57
N ARG A 30 41.59 9.17 11.78
CA ARG A 30 42.65 8.48 12.55
C ARG A 30 42.63 6.97 12.43
N VAL A 31 41.46 6.36 12.19
CA VAL A 31 41.29 4.89 12.29
C VAL A 31 40.94 4.23 10.95
N GLY A 32 40.68 4.99 9.88
CA GLY A 32 40.52 4.45 8.53
C GLY A 32 39.39 3.42 8.41
N ILE A 33 38.13 3.86 8.40
CA ILE A 33 36.97 2.94 8.29
C ILE A 33 37.02 2.15 6.99
N MET A 34 37.04 0.82 7.08
CA MET A 34 37.12 -0.09 5.94
C MET A 34 35.78 -0.75 5.60
N ALA A 35 34.98 -1.06 6.62
CA ALA A 35 33.71 -1.73 6.48
C ALA A 35 32.64 -1.07 7.34
N VAL A 36 31.40 -1.05 6.85
CA VAL A 36 30.28 -0.51 7.62
C VAL A 36 29.03 -1.35 7.39
N THR A 37 28.29 -1.60 8.45
CA THR A 37 26.97 -2.25 8.38
C THR A 37 26.02 -1.57 9.37
N SER A 38 24.74 -1.80 9.22
CA SER A 38 23.72 -1.30 10.13
C SER A 38 22.65 -2.35 10.38
N GLY A 39 22.11 -2.32 11.59
CA GLY A 39 21.01 -3.18 11.99
C GLY A 39 20.63 -2.96 13.45
N ARG A 40 19.39 -3.31 13.78
CA ARG A 40 18.86 -3.28 15.17
C ARG A 40 19.06 -1.94 15.89
N GLY A 41 19.01 -0.82 15.16
CA GLY A 41 19.19 0.51 15.73
C GLY A 41 20.63 0.90 16.05
N GLN A 42 21.61 0.14 15.56
CA GLN A 42 23.04 0.41 15.70
C GLN A 42 23.71 0.49 14.33
N ILE A 43 24.76 1.29 14.26
CA ILE A 43 25.69 1.34 13.14
C ILE A 43 27.00 0.73 13.59
N VAL A 44 27.56 -0.16 12.79
CA VAL A 44 28.78 -0.89 13.13
C VAL A 44 29.86 -0.53 12.12
N PHE A 45 30.98 -0.01 12.62
CA PHE A 45 32.15 0.37 11.85
C PHE A 45 33.28 -0.61 12.10
N GLY A 46 33.93 -1.04 11.02
CA GLY A 46 35.15 -1.84 11.04
C GLY A 46 36.30 -1.01 10.53
N ASP A 47 37.42 -1.04 11.24
CA ASP A 47 38.56 -0.17 10.98
C ASP A 47 39.79 -0.91 10.43
N GLU A 48 40.80 -0.14 10.01
CA GLU A 48 42.05 -0.67 9.46
C GLU A 48 42.99 -1.25 10.53
N GLU A 49 42.66 -1.09 11.81
CA GLU A 49 43.38 -1.60 12.98
C GLU A 49 42.76 -2.91 13.52
N GLY A 50 41.70 -3.43 12.89
CA GLY A 50 41.07 -4.71 13.26
C GLY A 50 40.04 -4.57 14.38
N SER A 51 39.68 -3.36 14.75
CA SER A 51 38.69 -3.04 15.76
C SER A 51 37.30 -2.82 15.15
N ILE A 52 36.27 -3.14 15.94
CA ILE A 52 34.87 -2.91 15.59
C ILE A 52 34.28 -1.90 16.58
N THR A 53 33.71 -0.83 16.04
CA THR A 53 33.05 0.23 16.81
C THR A 53 31.55 0.22 16.54
N LEU A 54 30.74 0.04 17.59
CA LEU A 54 29.29 0.17 17.54
C LEU A 54 28.90 1.61 17.90
N CYS A 55 27.95 2.16 17.17
CA CYS A 55 27.35 3.47 17.40
C CYS A 55 25.84 3.30 17.56
N ASP A 56 25.31 3.66 18.72
CA ASP A 56 23.87 3.64 18.96
C ASP A 56 23.18 4.93 18.44
N ARG A 57 21.85 5.00 18.56
CA ARG A 57 21.07 6.18 18.16
C ARG A 57 21.42 7.45 18.94
N LYS A 58 21.94 7.32 20.16
CA LYS A 58 22.40 8.45 21.00
C LYS A 58 23.85 8.83 20.67
N CYS A 59 24.45 8.16 19.69
CA CYS A 59 25.85 8.31 19.30
C CYS A 59 26.85 7.98 20.42
N ASN A 60 26.47 7.04 21.30
CA ASN A 60 27.40 6.37 22.19
C ASN A 60 28.22 5.38 21.38
N LEU A 61 29.52 5.39 21.60
CA LEU A 61 30.47 4.54 20.91
C LEU A 61 30.98 3.45 21.85
N SER A 62 30.92 2.20 21.43
CA SER A 62 31.58 1.07 22.10
C SER A 62 32.50 0.36 21.12
N LYS A 63 33.79 0.28 21.45
CA LYS A 63 34.84 -0.30 20.61
C LYS A 63 35.35 -1.60 21.24
N PHE A 64 35.55 -2.64 20.44
CA PHE A 64 36.22 -3.88 20.84
C PHE A 64 37.15 -4.38 19.74
N GLN A 65 38.24 -5.05 20.12
CA GLN A 65 39.20 -5.61 19.16
C GLN A 65 38.68 -6.94 18.60
N ALA A 66 38.52 -7.04 17.29
CA ALA A 66 37.97 -8.21 16.62
C ALA A 66 39.02 -9.03 15.86
N PHE A 67 40.00 -8.35 15.27
CA PHE A 67 41.07 -8.91 14.44
C PHE A 67 42.40 -8.25 14.78
N GLU A 68 43.52 -8.82 14.37
CA GLU A 68 44.83 -8.22 14.66
C GLU A 68 45.31 -7.20 13.63
N LYS A 69 44.83 -7.27 12.38
CA LYS A 69 45.19 -6.31 11.33
C LYS A 69 44.02 -5.41 10.96
N SER A 70 43.02 -5.92 10.25
CA SER A 70 41.98 -5.06 9.65
C SER A 70 40.63 -5.77 9.57
N VAL A 71 39.55 -4.98 9.60
CA VAL A 71 38.18 -5.46 9.34
C VAL A 71 37.83 -5.13 7.89
N THR A 72 37.58 -6.15 7.06
CA THR A 72 37.31 -5.95 5.62
C THR A 72 35.84 -5.97 5.28
N GLN A 73 35.03 -6.79 5.97
CA GLN A 73 33.59 -6.89 5.73
C GLN A 73 32.82 -7.06 7.04
N LEU A 74 31.63 -6.46 7.08
CA LEU A 74 30.70 -6.57 8.19
C LEU A 74 29.30 -6.81 7.67
N HIS A 75 28.57 -7.69 8.35
CA HIS A 75 27.18 -7.98 8.05
C HIS A 75 26.43 -8.29 9.34
N GLN A 76 25.50 -7.41 9.71
CA GLN A 76 24.65 -7.60 10.87
C GLN A 76 23.32 -8.24 10.45
N LEU A 77 22.89 -9.27 11.19
CA LEU A 77 21.59 -9.91 10.96
C LEU A 77 20.43 -9.01 11.40
N GLN A 78 19.28 -9.15 10.73
CA GLN A 78 18.10 -8.34 11.04
C GLN A 78 17.26 -8.94 12.18
N GLN A 79 17.17 -10.28 12.28
CA GLN A 79 16.33 -10.96 13.27
C GLN A 79 17.07 -11.29 14.57
N GLN A 80 18.34 -11.67 14.50
CA GLN A 80 19.16 -12.07 15.66
C GLN A 80 20.22 -11.01 15.99
N ASN A 81 20.65 -10.92 17.26
CA ASN A 81 21.68 -9.96 17.66
C ASN A 81 23.07 -10.54 17.38
N VAL A 82 23.33 -10.83 16.11
CA VAL A 82 24.55 -11.48 15.66
C VAL A 82 25.22 -10.65 14.59
N LEU A 83 26.53 -10.47 14.75
CA LEU A 83 27.38 -9.78 13.79
C LEU A 83 28.30 -10.79 13.12
N VAL A 84 28.28 -10.83 11.79
CA VAL A 84 29.23 -11.59 10.99
C VAL A 84 30.29 -10.62 10.48
N SER A 85 31.56 -10.94 10.71
CA SER A 85 32.69 -10.10 10.31
C SER A 85 33.75 -10.92 9.61
N ILE A 86 34.42 -10.31 8.62
CA ILE A 86 35.63 -10.85 8.01
C ILE A 86 36.74 -9.83 8.17
N GLY A 87 37.91 -10.31 8.56
CA GLY A 87 39.09 -9.49 8.75
C GLY A 87 40.38 -10.27 8.51
N GLU A 88 41.50 -9.56 8.57
CA GLU A 88 42.83 -10.14 8.45
C GLU A 88 43.48 -10.29 9.83
N ASP A 89 44.01 -11.48 10.11
CA ASP A 89 44.84 -11.75 11.30
C ASP A 89 46.35 -11.82 10.91
N LEU A 90 47.25 -12.05 11.87
CA LEU A 90 48.73 -11.97 11.73
C LEU A 90 49.31 -12.59 10.45
N LEU A 91 48.76 -13.73 10.01
CA LEU A 91 49.22 -14.47 8.83
C LEU A 91 48.62 -13.98 7.50
N SER A 92 47.95 -12.82 7.48
CA SER A 92 47.15 -12.33 6.33
C SER A 92 46.17 -13.40 5.81
N SER A 93 45.67 -14.22 6.72
CA SER A 93 44.54 -15.11 6.47
C SER A 93 43.26 -14.30 6.67
N SER A 94 42.35 -14.36 5.70
CA SER A 94 41.00 -13.81 5.86
C SER A 94 40.20 -14.75 6.76
N VAL A 95 39.88 -14.29 7.97
CA VAL A 95 39.17 -15.07 8.98
C VAL A 95 37.74 -14.57 9.08
N LEU A 96 36.79 -15.49 9.04
CA LEU A 96 35.39 -15.25 9.35
C LEU A 96 35.16 -15.43 10.85
N LYS A 97 34.63 -14.39 11.50
CA LYS A 97 34.22 -14.41 12.91
C LYS A 97 32.73 -14.09 13.04
N VAL A 98 32.00 -14.88 13.82
CA VAL A 98 30.58 -14.66 14.16
C VAL A 98 30.46 -14.31 15.63
N TRP A 99 29.87 -13.16 15.93
CA TRP A 99 29.78 -12.59 17.26
C TRP A 99 28.33 -12.60 17.75
N ASN A 100 28.07 -13.22 18.89
CA ASN A 100 26.80 -13.09 19.58
C ASN A 100 26.84 -11.84 20.48
N MET A 101 26.08 -10.82 20.09
CA MET A 101 26.10 -9.51 20.73
C MET A 101 25.26 -9.45 22.01
N ASP A 102 24.49 -10.51 22.32
CA ASP A 102 23.73 -10.62 23.58
C ASP A 102 24.60 -11.12 24.75
N LYS A 103 25.76 -11.70 24.45
CA LYS A 103 26.67 -12.28 25.44
C LYS A 103 28.02 -11.58 25.37
N MET A 104 28.50 -11.11 26.52
CA MET A 104 29.86 -10.62 26.67
C MET A 104 30.80 -11.75 27.10
N ASP A 105 31.98 -11.78 26.50
CA ASP A 105 33.08 -12.64 26.91
C ASP A 105 33.95 -11.89 27.92
N ARG A 106 34.06 -12.46 29.13
CA ARG A 106 34.85 -11.88 30.23
C ARG A 106 36.36 -11.91 29.95
N SER A 107 36.81 -12.73 29.01
CA SER A 107 38.24 -12.92 28.72
C SER A 107 38.81 -11.89 27.73
N THR A 108 37.98 -11.39 26.81
CA THR A 108 38.38 -10.50 25.72
C THR A 108 37.81 -9.09 25.85
N ASP A 109 37.07 -8.81 26.93
CA ASP A 109 36.33 -7.55 27.15
C ASP A 109 35.50 -7.15 25.92
N GLY A 110 34.91 -8.17 25.28
CA GLY A 110 34.23 -8.06 23.99
C GLY A 110 33.01 -8.97 23.91
N PHE A 111 32.43 -9.07 22.72
CA PHE A 111 31.28 -9.96 22.48
C PHE A 111 31.71 -11.42 22.31
N LEU A 112 30.81 -12.34 22.63
CA LEU A 112 31.09 -13.77 22.53
C LEU A 112 31.29 -14.19 21.06
N ASN A 113 32.50 -14.65 20.73
CA ASN A 113 32.79 -15.27 19.45
C ASN A 113 32.26 -16.72 19.42
N VAL A 114 31.30 -16.99 18.54
CA VAL A 114 30.65 -18.30 18.39
C VAL A 114 31.35 -19.16 17.34
N LEU A 115 31.84 -18.54 16.27
CA LEU A 115 32.54 -19.20 15.17
C LEU A 115 33.76 -18.39 14.75
N CYS A 116 34.88 -19.07 14.57
CA CYS A 116 36.12 -18.53 13.99
C CYS A 116 36.63 -19.55 12.96
N LYS A 117 36.71 -19.16 11.69
CA LYS A 117 37.08 -20.07 10.58
C LYS A 117 37.88 -19.31 9.51
N ASP A 118 38.96 -19.91 8.99
CA ASP A 118 39.63 -19.37 7.79
C ASP A 118 38.70 -19.55 6.58
N VAL A 119 38.41 -18.46 5.87
CA VAL A 119 37.52 -18.43 4.71
C VAL A 119 37.97 -19.43 3.62
N PHE A 120 39.28 -19.63 3.49
CA PHE A 120 39.88 -20.48 2.45
C PHE A 120 40.18 -21.92 2.92
N GLU A 121 39.83 -22.26 4.16
CA GLU A 121 40.13 -23.57 4.73
C GLU A 121 39.51 -24.71 3.89
N GLY A 122 40.35 -25.61 3.39
CA GLY A 122 39.92 -26.78 2.63
C GLY A 122 39.47 -26.49 1.19
N LEU A 123 39.73 -25.29 0.66
CA LEU A 123 39.35 -24.90 -0.70
C LEU A 123 40.57 -24.83 -1.65
N PRO A 124 40.47 -25.39 -2.87
CA PRO A 124 41.53 -25.29 -3.88
C PRO A 124 41.49 -23.94 -4.62
N LEU A 125 41.43 -22.82 -3.88
CA LEU A 125 41.40 -21.46 -4.44
C LEU A 125 42.62 -20.65 -3.99
N PRO A 126 43.19 -19.80 -4.86
CA PRO A 126 44.16 -18.82 -4.43
C PRO A 126 43.49 -17.81 -3.48
N ARG A 127 44.23 -17.36 -2.46
CA ARG A 127 43.76 -16.32 -1.56
C ARG A 127 43.57 -15.02 -2.34
N SER A 128 42.37 -14.44 -2.23
CA SER A 128 41.93 -13.23 -2.92
C SER A 128 41.18 -12.34 -1.94
N PRO A 129 41.26 -11.00 -2.04
CA PRO A 129 40.56 -10.14 -1.11
C PRO A 129 39.04 -10.35 -1.19
N VAL A 130 38.40 -10.31 -0.03
CA VAL A 130 36.95 -10.45 0.11
C VAL A 130 36.29 -9.10 -0.20
N THR A 131 35.36 -9.11 -1.15
CA THR A 131 34.70 -7.89 -1.63
C THR A 131 33.29 -7.70 -1.08
N CYS A 132 32.60 -8.78 -0.71
CA CYS A 132 31.23 -8.72 -0.23
C CYS A 132 30.88 -9.94 0.64
N LEU A 133 29.92 -9.74 1.54
CA LEU A 133 29.47 -10.72 2.54
C LEU A 133 27.95 -10.65 2.67
N THR A 134 27.29 -11.80 2.69
CA THR A 134 25.87 -11.93 3.02
C THR A 134 25.60 -13.25 3.72
N SER A 135 24.57 -13.33 4.56
CA SER A 135 24.20 -14.56 5.25
C SER A 135 22.69 -14.72 5.40
N SER A 136 22.24 -15.95 5.66
CA SER A 136 20.88 -16.22 6.09
C SER A 136 20.66 -15.84 7.56
N GLU A 137 19.43 -15.52 7.92
CA GLU A 137 19.06 -15.15 9.30
C GLU A 137 19.25 -16.28 10.32
N ASP A 138 19.24 -17.54 9.86
CA ASP A 138 19.53 -18.72 10.68
C ASP A 138 21.02 -19.12 10.68
N LEU A 139 21.88 -18.37 9.98
CA LEU A 139 23.31 -18.64 9.76
C LEU A 139 23.62 -20.02 9.15
N SER A 140 22.62 -20.69 8.57
CA SER A 140 22.81 -21.95 7.86
C SER A 140 23.63 -21.78 6.57
N LEU A 141 23.58 -20.57 5.98
CA LEU A 141 24.29 -20.17 4.78
C LEU A 141 25.02 -18.85 5.03
N ILE A 142 26.33 -18.86 4.85
CA ILE A 142 27.17 -17.65 4.80
C ILE A 142 27.86 -17.63 3.44
N LEU A 143 27.75 -16.51 2.73
CA LEU A 143 28.24 -16.34 1.38
C LEU A 143 29.30 -15.25 1.35
N VAL A 144 30.43 -15.57 0.72
CA VAL A 144 31.60 -14.70 0.64
C VAL A 144 31.98 -14.53 -0.83
N GLY A 145 31.95 -13.29 -1.32
CA GLY A 145 32.36 -12.94 -2.67
C GLY A 145 33.80 -12.44 -2.70
N LEU A 146 34.56 -12.87 -3.70
CA LEU A 146 35.97 -12.55 -3.85
C LEU A 146 36.23 -11.62 -5.03
N HIS A 147 37.36 -10.91 -4.98
CA HIS A 147 37.86 -10.13 -6.10
C HIS A 147 38.25 -11.02 -7.31
N SER A 148 38.55 -12.30 -7.09
CA SER A 148 38.77 -13.28 -8.16
C SER A 148 37.49 -13.66 -8.93
N GLY A 149 36.33 -13.12 -8.54
CA GLY A 149 35.02 -13.49 -9.10
C GLY A 149 34.42 -14.77 -8.53
N SER A 150 35.17 -15.48 -7.67
CA SER A 150 34.68 -16.70 -7.03
C SER A 150 33.74 -16.36 -5.86
N VAL A 151 32.66 -17.13 -5.71
CA VAL A 151 31.77 -17.05 -4.55
C VAL A 151 31.92 -18.32 -3.73
N ILE A 152 32.24 -18.16 -2.45
CA ILE A 152 32.36 -19.23 -1.48
C ILE A 152 31.04 -19.32 -0.69
N LEU A 153 30.45 -20.51 -0.65
CA LEU A 153 29.38 -20.84 0.28
C LEU A 153 29.96 -21.60 1.47
N ILE A 154 29.72 -21.07 2.65
CA ILE A 154 29.95 -21.74 3.92
C ILE A 154 28.58 -22.18 4.42
N GLN A 155 28.37 -23.50 4.42
CA GLN A 155 27.10 -24.12 4.81
C GLN A 155 27.27 -24.95 6.08
N GLY A 156 26.35 -24.79 7.01
CA GLY A 156 26.31 -25.57 8.23
C GLY A 156 25.84 -24.74 9.41
N ASP A 157 25.74 -25.40 10.57
CA ASP A 157 25.31 -24.73 11.78
C ASP A 157 26.47 -23.95 12.39
N ALA A 158 26.49 -22.65 12.13
CA ALA A 158 27.48 -21.72 12.68
C ALA A 158 27.47 -21.71 14.22
N GLN A 159 26.33 -22.02 14.86
CA GLN A 159 26.22 -22.09 16.32
C GLN A 159 26.90 -23.34 16.90
N HIS A 160 26.90 -24.45 16.16
CA HIS A 160 27.50 -25.73 16.57
C HIS A 160 28.90 -25.99 15.96
N LYS A 161 29.55 -24.97 15.39
CA LYS A 161 30.93 -25.02 14.85
C LYS A 161 31.18 -26.10 13.77
N LYS A 162 30.14 -26.52 13.04
CA LYS A 162 30.26 -27.45 11.91
C LYS A 162 29.86 -26.72 10.63
N ALA A 163 30.83 -26.07 9.98
CA ALA A 163 30.63 -25.32 8.74
C ALA A 163 31.56 -25.84 7.64
N ALA A 164 30.98 -26.39 6.58
CA ALA A 164 31.68 -26.87 5.39
C ALA A 164 31.69 -25.76 4.33
N SER A 165 32.84 -25.55 3.68
CA SER A 165 33.00 -24.55 2.62
C SER A 165 32.94 -25.23 1.25
N ARG A 166 32.24 -24.63 0.29
CA ARG A 166 32.26 -25.02 -1.13
C ARG A 166 32.31 -23.80 -2.04
N ILE A 167 32.74 -24.00 -3.28
CA ILE A 167 32.82 -22.95 -4.29
C ILE A 167 31.58 -23.03 -5.17
N LEU A 168 30.90 -21.91 -5.40
CA LEU A 168 29.71 -21.85 -6.27
C LEU A 168 30.05 -21.46 -7.72
N THR A 169 31.15 -20.74 -7.93
CA THR A 169 31.48 -20.08 -9.20
C THR A 169 32.76 -20.63 -9.81
N SER A 170 32.86 -20.65 -11.15
CA SER A 170 34.08 -21.01 -11.88
C SER A 170 35.20 -19.96 -11.70
N THR A 171 36.46 -20.38 -11.85
CA THR A 171 37.71 -19.64 -11.53
C THR A 171 38.03 -18.44 -12.41
N HIS A 172 37.21 -18.12 -13.42
CA HIS A 172 37.50 -17.05 -14.39
C HIS A 172 36.34 -16.06 -14.52
N GLN A 173 36.06 -15.33 -13.45
CA GLN A 173 35.05 -14.28 -13.47
C GLN A 173 35.63 -12.98 -12.90
N THR A 174 35.04 -11.86 -13.31
CA THR A 174 35.44 -10.54 -12.82
C THR A 174 35.06 -10.33 -11.34
N PRO A 175 35.62 -9.33 -10.64
CA PRO A 175 35.37 -9.12 -9.22
C PRO A 175 33.88 -9.10 -8.86
N VAL A 176 33.52 -9.80 -7.79
CA VAL A 176 32.17 -9.73 -7.23
C VAL A 176 32.02 -8.39 -6.51
N VAL A 177 30.94 -7.68 -6.80
CA VAL A 177 30.67 -6.34 -6.27
C VAL A 177 29.57 -6.34 -5.22
N SER A 178 28.49 -7.09 -5.47
CA SER A 178 27.33 -7.14 -4.59
C SER A 178 26.67 -8.50 -4.65
N MET A 179 26.05 -8.90 -3.54
CA MET A 179 25.35 -10.18 -3.41
C MET A 179 24.02 -9.97 -2.70
N GLY A 180 23.00 -10.70 -3.14
CA GLY A 180 21.65 -10.68 -2.55
C GLY A 180 21.15 -12.09 -2.33
N LEU A 181 20.92 -12.46 -1.07
CA LEU A 181 20.43 -13.78 -0.70
C LEU A 181 18.93 -13.75 -0.45
N PHE A 182 18.19 -14.56 -1.22
CA PHE A 182 16.84 -14.97 -0.88
C PHE A 182 16.89 -16.36 -0.25
N TYR A 183 16.44 -16.46 1.00
CA TYR A 183 16.46 -17.72 1.74
C TYR A 183 15.16 -17.91 2.50
N VAL A 184 14.56 -19.09 2.33
CA VAL A 184 13.43 -19.56 3.13
C VAL A 184 13.89 -20.83 3.84
N SER A 185 13.79 -20.85 5.17
CA SER A 185 14.21 -22.01 5.98
C SER A 185 13.43 -23.26 5.58
N GLY A 186 14.14 -24.36 5.29
CA GLY A 186 13.55 -25.60 4.77
C GLY A 186 12.96 -25.50 3.36
N GLY A 187 13.17 -24.38 2.66
CA GLY A 187 12.59 -24.07 1.36
C GLY A 187 13.62 -23.85 0.25
N ARG A 188 13.27 -23.00 -0.72
CA ARG A 188 14.14 -22.63 -1.84
C ARG A 188 15.11 -21.53 -1.40
N SER A 189 16.34 -21.63 -1.89
CA SER A 189 17.37 -20.60 -1.72
C SER A 189 17.82 -20.12 -3.09
N SER A 190 17.94 -18.82 -3.27
CA SER A 190 18.50 -18.23 -4.48
C SER A 190 19.44 -17.08 -4.15
N LEU A 191 20.54 -16.99 -4.87
CA LEU A 191 21.55 -15.97 -4.70
C LEU A 191 21.70 -15.19 -6.01
N LEU A 192 21.53 -13.88 -5.93
CA LEU A 192 21.89 -12.96 -7.00
C LEU A 192 23.28 -12.42 -6.75
N VAL A 193 24.12 -12.39 -7.78
CA VAL A 193 25.51 -11.94 -7.71
C VAL A 193 25.75 -10.92 -8.82
N ALA A 194 26.13 -9.71 -8.43
CA ALA A 194 26.59 -8.69 -9.36
C ALA A 194 28.12 -8.70 -9.40
N THR A 195 28.69 -8.84 -10.59
CA THR A 195 30.12 -8.69 -10.84
C THR A 195 30.37 -7.44 -11.70
N THR A 196 31.64 -7.10 -11.95
CA THR A 196 31.94 -5.95 -12.83
C THR A 196 31.59 -6.20 -14.31
N SER A 197 31.34 -7.45 -14.71
CA SER A 197 30.99 -7.78 -16.10
C SER A 197 29.66 -8.50 -16.29
N HIS A 198 29.17 -9.28 -15.31
CA HIS A 198 27.96 -10.09 -15.45
C HIS A 198 27.07 -9.99 -14.21
N ILE A 199 25.77 -10.25 -14.38
CA ILE A 199 24.81 -10.50 -13.31
C ILE A 199 24.42 -11.98 -13.34
N LEU A 200 24.61 -12.68 -12.22
CA LEU A 200 24.42 -14.12 -12.10
C LEU A 200 23.31 -14.43 -11.10
N CYS A 201 22.57 -15.49 -11.35
CA CYS A 201 21.57 -16.06 -10.46
C CYS A 201 21.90 -17.52 -10.18
N PHE A 202 22.10 -17.85 -8.91
CA PHE A 202 22.20 -19.23 -8.46
C PHE A 202 20.87 -19.65 -7.88
N GLN A 203 20.21 -20.60 -8.54
CA GLN A 203 18.96 -21.19 -8.06
C GLN A 203 19.25 -22.48 -7.32
N ASN A 204 18.57 -22.69 -6.19
CA ASN A 204 18.74 -23.83 -5.31
C ASN A 204 20.23 -24.05 -5.00
N LEU A 205 20.79 -23.25 -4.09
CA LEU A 205 22.22 -23.29 -3.77
C LEU A 205 22.74 -24.71 -3.50
N GLN A 206 21.90 -25.60 -2.95
CA GLN A 206 22.19 -27.03 -2.78
C GLN A 206 22.58 -27.76 -4.09
N GLN A 207 21.85 -27.51 -5.18
CA GLN A 207 22.02 -28.13 -6.49
C GLN A 207 23.02 -27.38 -7.40
N GLY A 208 23.31 -26.10 -7.11
CA GLY A 208 24.38 -25.35 -7.77
C GLY A 208 24.08 -24.90 -9.21
N ARG A 209 22.80 -24.74 -9.59
CA ARG A 209 22.44 -24.26 -10.94
C ARG A 209 22.70 -22.76 -11.04
N MET A 210 23.62 -22.38 -11.92
CA MET A 210 23.96 -20.99 -12.24
C MET A 210 23.32 -20.58 -13.57
N GLU A 211 22.70 -19.41 -13.60
CA GLU A 211 22.18 -18.76 -14.80
C GLU A 211 22.74 -17.33 -14.90
N VAL A 212 23.14 -16.93 -16.11
CA VAL A 212 23.57 -15.55 -16.40
C VAL A 212 22.32 -14.75 -16.74
N LEU A 213 21.99 -13.74 -15.93
CA LEU A 213 20.84 -12.88 -16.14
C LEU A 213 21.15 -11.70 -17.07
N ASP A 214 22.39 -11.22 -17.06
CA ASP A 214 22.87 -10.15 -17.92
C ASP A 214 24.39 -10.26 -18.13
N GLU A 215 24.86 -9.93 -19.34
CA GLU A 215 26.27 -9.88 -19.74
C GLU A 215 26.92 -8.51 -19.49
N GLN A 216 26.20 -7.63 -18.79
CA GLN A 216 26.72 -6.35 -18.33
C GLN A 216 26.64 -6.25 -16.80
N GLY A 217 27.77 -5.95 -16.17
CA GLY A 217 27.90 -5.82 -14.72
C GLY A 217 27.71 -4.40 -14.22
N CYS A 218 28.35 -4.09 -13.09
CA CYS A 218 28.40 -2.75 -12.52
C CYS A 218 29.70 -2.48 -11.76
N MET A 219 29.97 -1.19 -11.51
CA MET A 219 31.10 -0.79 -10.68
C MET A 219 30.85 -1.05 -9.20
N SER A 220 31.94 -1.10 -8.41
CA SER A 220 31.86 -1.24 -6.96
C SER A 220 30.95 -0.16 -6.34
N GLY A 221 30.05 -0.56 -5.44
CA GLY A 221 29.07 0.34 -4.81
C GLY A 221 27.81 0.62 -5.65
N ALA A 222 27.81 0.35 -6.95
CA ALA A 222 26.68 0.63 -7.84
C ALA A 222 25.61 -0.48 -7.87
N ALA A 223 25.54 -1.33 -6.84
CA ALA A 223 24.50 -2.35 -6.72
C ALA A 223 24.05 -2.54 -5.27
N THR A 224 22.74 -2.70 -5.08
CA THR A 224 22.12 -2.97 -3.78
C THR A 224 21.08 -4.08 -3.91
N TYR A 225 20.85 -4.81 -2.82
CA TYR A 225 19.74 -5.75 -2.71
C TYR A 225 18.57 -5.10 -1.97
N THR A 226 17.34 -5.42 -2.35
CA THR A 226 16.11 -4.80 -1.82
C THR A 226 15.33 -5.78 -0.94
N ASP A 227 14.47 -5.22 -0.09
CA ASP A 227 13.56 -6.00 0.76
C ASP A 227 12.57 -6.85 -0.05
N ASP A 228 12.23 -6.41 -1.27
CA ASP A 228 11.37 -7.12 -2.22
C ASP A 228 12.09 -8.26 -2.96
N HIS A 229 13.30 -8.61 -2.50
CA HIS A 229 14.15 -9.67 -3.03
C HIS A 229 14.66 -9.45 -4.46
N GLU A 230 14.73 -8.19 -4.88
CA GLU A 230 15.29 -7.78 -6.17
C GLU A 230 16.66 -7.13 -5.98
N MET A 231 17.57 -7.38 -6.92
CA MET A 231 18.87 -6.72 -7.02
C MET A 231 18.76 -5.52 -7.95
N VAL A 232 19.19 -4.36 -7.46
CA VAL A 232 19.17 -3.10 -8.20
C VAL A 232 20.60 -2.76 -8.59
N VAL A 233 20.82 -2.58 -9.89
CA VAL A 233 22.14 -2.38 -10.50
C VAL A 233 22.13 -1.07 -11.28
N GLY A 234 23.01 -0.14 -10.95
CA GLY A 234 23.17 1.11 -11.70
C GLY A 234 24.31 1.05 -12.69
N ARG A 235 24.00 1.51 -13.90
CA ARG A 235 24.93 1.80 -14.98
C ARG A 235 24.90 3.31 -15.28
N GLN A 236 25.71 3.75 -16.23
CA GLN A 236 25.87 5.18 -16.54
C GLN A 236 24.56 5.81 -17.04
N GLU A 237 23.75 5.05 -17.76
CA GLU A 237 22.53 5.47 -18.44
C GLU A 237 21.24 5.19 -17.65
N ALA A 238 21.24 4.15 -16.81
CA ALA A 238 20.03 3.66 -16.18
C ALA A 238 20.31 2.79 -14.96
N VAL A 239 19.24 2.54 -14.20
CA VAL A 239 19.19 1.55 -13.14
C VAL A 239 18.30 0.39 -13.58
N TYR A 240 18.76 -0.82 -13.35
CA TYR A 240 18.14 -2.08 -13.75
C TYR A 240 17.79 -2.92 -12.52
N TYR A 241 16.59 -3.49 -12.53
CA TYR A 241 16.13 -4.41 -11.50
C TYR A 241 16.28 -5.85 -12.00
N PHE A 242 16.76 -6.73 -11.14
CA PHE A 242 16.92 -8.16 -11.42
C PHE A 242 16.29 -8.98 -10.30
N SER A 243 15.46 -9.94 -10.67
CA SER A 243 14.89 -10.91 -9.75
C SER A 243 15.42 -12.30 -10.07
N LYS A 244 15.04 -13.30 -9.27
CA LYS A 244 15.34 -14.72 -9.55
C LYS A 244 14.79 -15.20 -10.90
N GLU A 245 13.79 -14.50 -11.45
CA GLU A 245 13.10 -14.85 -12.69
C GLU A 245 13.72 -14.16 -13.91
N GLY A 246 14.63 -13.20 -13.70
CA GLY A 246 15.36 -12.51 -14.75
C GLY A 246 15.36 -10.99 -14.60
N ARG A 247 15.52 -10.31 -15.72
CA ARG A 247 15.56 -8.84 -15.79
C ARG A 247 14.15 -8.27 -15.60
N GLY A 248 14.00 -7.41 -14.61
CA GLY A 248 12.78 -6.66 -14.28
C GLY A 248 12.76 -5.27 -14.92
N GLY A 249 12.17 -4.32 -14.20
CA GLY A 249 12.03 -2.93 -14.64
C GLY A 249 13.37 -2.21 -14.82
N SER A 250 13.36 -1.14 -15.63
CA SER A 250 14.51 -0.26 -15.78
C SER A 250 14.09 1.20 -15.78
N TYR A 251 14.95 2.05 -15.23
CA TYR A 251 14.72 3.49 -15.10
C TYR A 251 15.94 4.25 -15.60
N ALA A 252 15.74 5.08 -16.62
CA ALA A 252 16.80 5.93 -17.16
C ALA A 252 17.11 7.07 -16.17
N PHE A 253 18.32 7.05 -15.63
CA PHE A 253 18.86 8.09 -14.78
C PHE A 253 20.25 8.40 -15.31
N GLU A 254 20.51 9.66 -15.65
CA GLU A 254 21.80 10.08 -16.20
C GLU A 254 22.87 10.20 -15.10
N GLY A 255 24.14 10.17 -15.49
CA GLY A 255 25.29 10.35 -14.60
C GLY A 255 25.96 9.04 -14.16
N GLU A 256 27.26 9.12 -13.86
CA GLU A 256 28.02 7.96 -13.37
C GLU A 256 27.59 7.61 -11.95
N LYS A 257 27.11 6.38 -11.75
CA LYS A 257 26.60 5.92 -10.44
C LYS A 257 27.75 5.38 -9.61
N LYS A 258 28.10 6.10 -8.54
CA LYS A 258 29.12 5.64 -7.59
C LYS A 258 28.53 4.69 -6.56
N MET A 259 27.39 5.07 -5.99
CA MET A 259 26.74 4.29 -4.94
C MET A 259 25.23 4.31 -5.06
N ILE A 260 24.60 3.20 -4.70
CA ILE A 260 23.15 3.03 -4.71
C ILE A 260 22.72 2.38 -3.40
N ALA A 261 21.65 2.90 -2.80
CA ALA A 261 21.02 2.31 -1.63
C ALA A 261 19.51 2.35 -1.77
N HIS A 262 18.83 1.38 -1.17
CA HIS A 262 17.38 1.26 -1.21
C HIS A 262 16.78 1.26 0.20
N MET A 263 15.68 1.99 0.40
CA MET A 263 14.93 2.00 1.65
C MET A 263 13.44 2.20 1.40
N LYS A 264 12.58 1.24 1.78
CA LYS A 264 11.11 1.39 1.82
C LYS A 264 10.47 1.90 0.50
N GLY A 265 11.07 1.61 -0.66
CA GLY A 265 10.62 2.09 -1.98
C GLY A 265 11.27 3.39 -2.46
N TYR A 266 12.14 3.99 -1.65
CA TYR A 266 13.06 5.04 -2.07
C TYR A 266 14.38 4.44 -2.55
N LEU A 267 14.90 4.98 -3.66
CA LEU A 267 16.23 4.67 -4.16
C LEU A 267 17.11 5.91 -4.02
N LEU A 268 18.15 5.81 -3.20
CA LEU A 268 19.20 6.80 -3.13
C LEU A 268 20.28 6.45 -4.17
N ILE A 269 20.64 7.44 -4.98
CA ILE A 269 21.70 7.34 -5.96
C ILE A 269 22.69 8.47 -5.72
N ILE A 270 23.97 8.12 -5.59
CA ILE A 270 25.08 9.08 -5.58
C ILE A 270 25.71 9.08 -6.95
N THR A 271 25.65 10.23 -7.61
CA THR A 271 26.26 10.46 -8.92
C THR A 271 27.41 11.43 -8.83
N GLU A 272 28.45 11.18 -9.61
CA GLU A 272 29.55 12.10 -9.82
C GLU A 272 29.36 12.78 -11.19
N ASP A 273 29.36 14.11 -11.20
CA ASP A 273 29.35 14.89 -12.43
C ASP A 273 30.78 15.03 -13.00
N ARG A 274 30.92 15.44 -14.28
CA ARG A 274 32.21 15.66 -14.95
C ARG A 274 33.11 16.67 -14.23
N ALA A 275 32.51 17.55 -13.41
CA ALA A 275 33.23 18.49 -12.56
C ALA A 275 33.71 17.87 -11.22
N MET A 276 33.66 16.54 -11.07
CA MET A 276 33.96 15.80 -9.83
C MET A 276 33.10 16.24 -8.62
N ASN A 277 31.89 16.71 -8.90
CA ASN A 277 30.92 17.07 -7.88
C ASN A 277 30.01 15.89 -7.61
N ASN A 278 29.96 15.45 -6.36
CA ASN A 278 29.05 14.41 -5.93
C ASN A 278 27.67 15.00 -5.62
N THR A 279 26.62 14.35 -6.13
CA THR A 279 25.24 14.71 -5.85
C THR A 279 24.48 13.48 -5.36
N ALA A 280 23.87 13.60 -4.18
CA ALA A 280 22.97 12.59 -3.63
C ALA A 280 21.54 12.92 -4.07
N THR A 281 20.90 11.99 -4.77
CA THR A 281 19.52 12.12 -5.25
C THR A 281 18.67 10.95 -4.75
N ILE A 282 17.56 11.25 -4.07
CA ILE A 282 16.60 10.25 -3.62
C ILE A 282 15.40 10.26 -4.57
N TYR A 283 15.13 9.09 -5.14
CA TYR A 283 14.04 8.84 -6.05
C TYR A 283 12.94 8.04 -5.34
N ASP A 284 11.71 8.52 -5.40
CA ASP A 284 10.53 7.76 -4.99
C ASP A 284 10.03 6.96 -6.20
N MET A 285 10.26 5.65 -6.16
CA MET A 285 9.89 4.75 -7.27
C MET A 285 8.38 4.57 -7.39
N LYS A 286 7.64 4.67 -6.28
CA LYS A 286 6.18 4.49 -6.25
C LYS A 286 5.48 5.69 -6.88
N ASN A 287 5.88 6.91 -6.49
CA ASN A 287 5.27 8.14 -6.97
C ASN A 287 5.98 8.75 -8.20
N LYS A 288 7.08 8.15 -8.66
CA LYS A 288 7.91 8.60 -9.81
C LYS A 288 8.35 10.07 -9.68
N LEU A 289 8.86 10.42 -8.50
CA LEU A 289 9.31 11.77 -8.16
C LEU A 289 10.72 11.78 -7.57
N ILE A 290 11.41 12.91 -7.68
CA ILE A 290 12.69 13.14 -6.99
C ILE A 290 12.36 13.76 -5.64
N SER A 291 12.53 13.00 -4.57
CA SER A 291 12.22 13.42 -3.19
C SER A 291 13.28 14.33 -2.60
N PHE A 292 14.52 14.21 -3.06
CA PHE A 292 15.65 15.01 -2.57
C PHE A 292 16.75 15.04 -3.63
N SER A 293 17.45 16.15 -3.72
CA SER A 293 18.71 16.23 -4.47
C SER A 293 19.57 17.33 -3.86
N SER A 294 20.80 17.02 -3.51
CA SER A 294 21.75 17.97 -2.94
C SER A 294 23.19 17.59 -3.29
N SER A 295 24.06 18.59 -3.39
CA SER A 295 25.50 18.34 -3.52
C SER A 295 26.06 17.91 -2.17
N VAL A 296 26.86 16.85 -2.21
CA VAL A 296 27.47 16.18 -1.07
C VAL A 296 28.97 16.09 -1.29
N GLY A 297 29.74 15.91 -0.21
CA GLY A 297 31.17 15.64 -0.32
C GLY A 297 31.43 14.25 -0.89
N VAL A 298 32.68 13.80 -0.84
CA VAL A 298 33.03 12.42 -1.15
C VAL A 298 32.42 11.50 -0.10
N ILE A 299 31.62 10.53 -0.54
CA ILE A 299 30.92 9.56 0.31
C ILE A 299 31.63 8.22 0.17
N ARG A 300 31.97 7.61 1.31
CA ARG A 300 32.64 6.32 1.38
C ARG A 300 31.65 5.17 1.54
N HIS A 301 30.62 5.37 2.37
CA HIS A 301 29.59 4.37 2.66
C HIS A 301 28.20 4.99 2.74
N VAL A 302 27.20 4.22 2.34
CA VAL A 302 25.77 4.56 2.47
C VAL A 302 25.08 3.44 3.23
N LEU A 303 24.28 3.83 4.23
CA LEU A 303 23.54 2.90 5.07
C LEU A 303 22.10 3.34 5.21
N THR A 304 21.27 2.42 5.69
CA THR A 304 19.87 2.67 6.00
C THR A 304 19.61 2.20 7.43
N GLU A 305 19.41 3.15 8.34
CA GLU A 305 19.14 2.86 9.75
C GLU A 305 18.26 3.96 10.34
N TRP A 306 17.51 3.63 11.40
CA TRP A 306 16.56 4.56 12.05
C TRP A 306 15.47 5.11 11.10
N GLY A 307 15.23 4.43 9.97
CA GLY A 307 14.32 4.88 8.93
C GLY A 307 14.86 6.03 8.07
N ASN A 308 16.16 6.27 8.08
CA ASN A 308 16.84 7.34 7.35
C ASN A 308 17.98 6.78 6.49
N PHE A 309 18.39 7.53 5.46
CA PHE A 309 19.67 7.27 4.80
C PHE A 309 20.79 7.94 5.59
N ILE A 310 21.86 7.20 5.86
CA ILE A 310 23.04 7.71 6.57
C ILE A 310 24.23 7.62 5.61
N LEU A 311 24.85 8.76 5.34
CA LEU A 311 26.00 8.89 4.45
C LEU A 311 27.25 9.10 5.31
N VAL A 312 28.24 8.23 5.11
CA VAL A 312 29.56 8.35 5.74
C VAL A 312 30.47 9.09 4.77
N CYS A 313 30.80 10.34 5.09
CA CYS A 313 31.70 11.15 4.28
C CYS A 313 33.18 10.81 4.57
N GLU A 314 34.04 11.07 3.59
CA GLU A 314 35.50 10.87 3.72
C GLU A 314 36.11 11.77 4.80
N ASP A 315 35.53 12.95 5.05
CA ASP A 315 35.96 13.89 6.10
C ASP A 315 35.60 13.43 7.52
N GLY A 316 35.00 12.25 7.67
CA GLY A 316 34.57 11.68 8.93
C GLY A 316 33.21 12.16 9.44
N LYS A 317 32.49 12.97 8.66
CA LYS A 317 31.14 13.41 9.03
C LYS A 317 30.10 12.38 8.63
N LEU A 318 29.14 12.17 9.52
CA LEU A 318 27.93 11.41 9.23
C LEU A 318 26.82 12.38 8.84
N LEU A 319 26.30 12.25 7.62
CA LEU A 319 25.13 12.98 7.15
C LEU A 319 23.91 12.08 7.25
N GLN A 320 22.87 12.56 7.91
CA GLN A 320 21.57 11.90 7.98
C GLN A 320 20.60 12.61 7.04
N LEU A 321 19.95 11.83 6.17
CA LEU A 321 18.85 12.28 5.33
C LEU A 321 17.54 11.79 5.95
N THR A 322 16.83 12.69 6.61
CA THR A 322 15.58 12.39 7.31
C THR A 322 14.38 12.77 6.47
N GLU A 323 13.47 11.82 6.32
CA GLU A 323 12.21 12.04 5.61
C GLU A 323 11.30 12.95 6.44
N LYS A 324 10.74 13.98 5.79
CA LYS A 324 9.76 14.86 6.41
C LYS A 324 8.43 14.16 6.65
N ASP A 325 7.76 14.62 7.69
CA ASP A 325 6.41 14.19 8.02
C ASP A 325 5.45 14.38 6.84
N THR A 326 4.49 13.47 6.71
CA THR A 326 3.50 13.48 5.64
C THR A 326 2.74 14.80 5.53
N GLN A 327 2.40 15.41 6.67
CA GLN A 327 1.73 16.71 6.70
C GLN A 327 2.60 17.81 6.06
N GLN A 328 3.89 17.87 6.40
CA GLN A 328 4.82 18.84 5.83
C GLN A 328 5.02 18.62 4.32
N LYS A 329 5.13 17.35 3.89
CA LYS A 329 5.24 17.00 2.45
C LYS A 329 4.01 17.48 1.69
N LEU A 330 2.81 17.28 2.23
CA LEU A 330 1.56 17.72 1.63
C LEU A 330 1.44 19.25 1.61
N ASP A 331 1.83 19.94 2.67
CA ASP A 331 1.85 21.41 2.71
C ASP A 331 2.79 21.99 1.64
N MET A 332 3.95 21.36 1.40
CA MET A 332 4.83 21.75 0.29
C MET A 332 4.18 21.52 -1.08
N LEU A 333 3.43 20.44 -1.25
CA LEU A 333 2.69 20.16 -2.48
C LEU A 333 1.54 21.15 -2.68
N PHE A 334 0.81 21.52 -1.63
CA PHE A 334 -0.26 22.53 -1.68
C PHE A 334 0.28 23.91 -2.03
N LYS A 335 1.40 24.33 -1.44
CA LYS A 335 2.07 25.61 -1.77
C LYS A 335 2.48 25.71 -3.24
N ARG A 336 2.79 24.57 -3.88
CA ARG A 336 3.13 24.48 -5.31
C ARG A 336 1.95 24.16 -6.23
N ASN A 337 0.73 24.07 -5.68
CA ASN A 337 -0.50 23.69 -6.40
C ASN A 337 -0.45 22.28 -7.05
N LEU A 338 0.27 21.34 -6.45
CA LEU A 338 0.50 19.98 -6.98
C LEU A 338 -0.40 18.94 -6.32
N TYR A 339 -1.70 19.20 -6.38
CA TYR A 339 -2.72 18.39 -5.71
C TYR A 339 -2.82 16.95 -6.24
N GLN A 340 -2.60 16.72 -7.53
CA GLN A 340 -2.68 15.38 -8.11
C GLN A 340 -1.59 14.45 -7.51
N ILE A 341 -0.38 14.97 -7.28
CA ILE A 341 0.70 14.25 -6.61
C ILE A 341 0.37 14.07 -5.13
N ALA A 342 -0.26 15.07 -4.50
CA ALA A 342 -0.69 14.98 -3.11
C ALA A 342 -1.72 13.85 -2.89
N VAL A 343 -2.66 13.66 -3.83
CA VAL A 343 -3.61 12.54 -3.80
C VAL A 343 -2.88 11.20 -3.95
N ASN A 344 -1.98 11.07 -4.91
CA ASN A 344 -1.19 9.83 -5.10
C ASN A 344 -0.37 9.49 -3.85
N LEU A 345 0.29 10.50 -3.24
CA LEU A 345 1.07 10.34 -2.02
C LEU A 345 0.19 9.92 -0.82
N ALA A 346 -1.01 10.50 -0.70
CA ALA A 346 -1.96 10.14 0.35
C ALA A 346 -2.50 8.71 0.19
N GLN A 347 -2.78 8.30 -1.06
CA GLN A 347 -3.18 6.93 -1.37
C GLN A 347 -2.04 5.93 -1.15
N SER A 348 -0.82 6.26 -1.55
CA SER A 348 0.34 5.37 -1.40
C SER A 348 0.70 5.11 0.06
N GLN A 349 0.43 6.08 0.94
CA GLN A 349 0.66 5.98 2.39
C GLN A 349 -0.56 5.47 3.17
N GLN A 350 -1.65 5.10 2.47
CA GLN A 350 -2.88 4.59 3.08
C GLN A 350 -3.43 5.51 4.19
N LEU A 351 -3.41 6.83 3.94
CA LEU A 351 -4.01 7.79 4.86
C LEU A 351 -5.53 7.60 4.94
N ASP A 352 -6.11 8.03 6.07
CA ASP A 352 -7.56 7.95 6.27
C ASP A 352 -8.31 8.61 5.12
N GLU A 353 -9.39 7.97 4.70
CA GLU A 353 -10.24 8.43 3.61
C GLU A 353 -10.79 9.84 3.86
N GLY A 354 -11.04 10.21 5.11
CA GLY A 354 -11.45 11.58 5.46
C GLY A 354 -10.41 12.62 5.04
N TYR A 355 -9.14 12.31 5.25
CA TYR A 355 -8.04 13.20 4.89
C TYR A 355 -7.83 13.25 3.36
N ILE A 356 -7.99 12.13 2.65
CA ILE A 356 -7.96 12.10 1.17
C ILE A 356 -9.08 12.99 0.59
N ILE A 357 -10.26 12.98 1.20
CA ILE A 357 -11.40 13.81 0.77
C ILE A 357 -11.12 15.31 1.00
N ASP A 358 -10.46 15.68 2.10
CA ASP A 358 -10.02 17.06 2.31
C ASP A 358 -9.02 17.53 1.26
N ILE A 359 -8.12 16.64 0.82
CA ILE A 359 -7.18 16.92 -0.29
C ILE A 359 -7.94 17.13 -1.59
N GLN A 360 -8.90 16.26 -1.90
CA GLN A 360 -9.74 16.38 -3.10
C GLN A 360 -10.60 17.65 -3.08
N ARG A 361 -11.12 18.06 -1.91
CA ARG A 361 -11.81 19.34 -1.73
C ARG A 361 -10.89 20.51 -2.09
N LYS A 362 -9.69 20.58 -1.49
CA LYS A 362 -8.70 21.63 -1.79
C LYS A 362 -8.29 21.62 -3.27
N PHE A 363 -8.20 20.44 -3.89
CA PHE A 363 -7.90 20.31 -5.31
C PHE A 363 -9.03 20.89 -6.18
N GLY A 364 -10.27 20.53 -5.89
CA GLY A 364 -11.45 21.08 -6.55
C GLY A 364 -11.56 22.60 -6.39
N ASP A 365 -11.24 23.13 -5.22
CA ASP A 365 -11.24 24.58 -4.94
C ASP A 365 -10.19 25.32 -5.78
N HIS A 366 -9.00 24.74 -5.92
CA HIS A 366 -7.95 25.29 -6.75
C HIS A 366 -8.33 25.29 -8.24
N LEU A 367 -8.82 24.16 -8.77
CA LEU A 367 -9.27 24.05 -10.15
C LEU A 367 -10.42 25.01 -10.45
N TYR A 368 -11.36 25.15 -9.52
CA TYR A 368 -12.45 26.11 -9.64
C TYR A 368 -11.95 27.55 -9.74
N SER A 369 -10.97 27.93 -8.91
CA SER A 369 -10.35 29.27 -8.93
C SER A 369 -9.54 29.53 -10.21
N LYS A 370 -9.01 28.47 -10.83
CA LYS A 370 -8.29 28.54 -12.10
C LYS A 370 -9.23 28.65 -13.32
N GLY A 371 -10.53 28.41 -13.15
CA GLY A 371 -11.53 28.42 -14.22
C GLY A 371 -11.78 27.06 -14.89
N ASP A 372 -11.08 26.00 -14.45
CA ASP A 372 -11.34 24.62 -14.90
C ASP A 372 -12.50 24.02 -14.09
N HIS A 373 -13.72 24.33 -14.50
CA HIS A 373 -14.94 23.94 -13.79
C HIS A 373 -15.27 22.45 -13.93
N ASP A 374 -14.96 21.86 -15.08
CA ASP A 374 -15.24 20.45 -15.36
C ASP A 374 -14.26 19.56 -14.58
N GLY A 375 -12.96 19.91 -14.57
CA GLY A 375 -11.95 19.25 -13.76
C GLY A 375 -12.24 19.39 -12.26
N ALA A 376 -12.67 20.57 -11.81
CA ALA A 376 -13.10 20.77 -10.42
C ALA A 376 -14.29 19.88 -10.05
N MET A 377 -15.28 19.77 -10.93
CA MET A 377 -16.46 18.94 -10.68
C MET A 377 -16.09 17.46 -10.57
N ALA A 378 -15.22 16.95 -11.43
CA ALA A 378 -14.72 15.59 -11.34
C ALA A 378 -14.10 15.26 -9.97
N GLN A 379 -13.39 16.22 -9.36
CA GLN A 379 -12.85 16.04 -8.01
C GLN A 379 -13.95 16.07 -6.93
N TYR A 380 -14.92 16.98 -7.03
CA TYR A 380 -16.04 17.03 -6.07
C TYR A 380 -16.90 15.77 -6.11
N LEU A 381 -17.05 15.12 -7.28
CA LEU A 381 -17.78 13.84 -7.39
C LEU A 381 -17.15 12.73 -6.54
N LEU A 382 -15.82 12.71 -6.42
CA LEU A 382 -15.10 11.77 -5.57
C LEU A 382 -15.34 12.01 -4.08
N THR A 383 -15.62 13.26 -3.68
CA THR A 383 -15.89 13.63 -2.28
C THR A 383 -17.32 13.33 -1.80
N VAL A 384 -18.21 12.87 -2.70
CA VAL A 384 -19.62 12.59 -2.38
C VAL A 384 -19.72 11.44 -1.37
N GLY A 385 -20.23 11.75 -0.18
CA GLY A 385 -20.38 10.81 0.94
C GLY A 385 -19.88 11.37 2.27
N LYS A 386 -18.86 12.24 2.25
CA LYS A 386 -18.34 12.88 3.47
C LYS A 386 -18.37 14.42 3.41
N LEU A 387 -18.27 15.02 2.22
CA LEU A 387 -18.41 16.47 2.06
C LEU A 387 -19.89 16.88 1.99
N GLU A 388 -20.24 17.99 2.64
CA GLU A 388 -21.61 18.52 2.60
C GLU A 388 -21.99 18.99 1.17
N PRO A 389 -23.09 18.47 0.58
CA PRO A 389 -23.52 18.86 -0.77
C PRO A 389 -23.75 20.36 -0.96
N SER A 390 -24.21 21.06 0.08
CA SER A 390 -24.42 22.52 0.08
C SER A 390 -23.17 23.30 -0.33
N TYR A 391 -21.98 22.83 0.06
CA TYR A 391 -20.71 23.48 -0.27
C TYR A 391 -20.49 23.54 -1.78
N VAL A 392 -20.67 22.41 -2.46
CA VAL A 392 -20.47 22.29 -3.91
C VAL A 392 -21.61 22.99 -4.65
N ILE A 393 -22.85 22.77 -4.23
CA ILE A 393 -24.03 23.38 -4.88
C ILE A 393 -23.90 24.90 -4.91
N ARG A 394 -23.58 25.56 -3.78
CA ARG A 394 -23.40 27.02 -3.73
C ARG A 394 -22.38 27.55 -4.73
N LYS A 395 -21.32 26.80 -5.03
CA LYS A 395 -20.29 27.19 -6.01
C LYS A 395 -20.73 27.04 -7.46
N PHE A 396 -21.68 26.15 -7.76
CA PHE A 396 -22.10 25.81 -9.12
C PHE A 396 -23.54 26.24 -9.47
N LEU A 397 -24.16 27.10 -8.64
CA LEU A 397 -25.49 27.68 -8.92
C LEU A 397 -25.55 28.64 -10.12
N ASP A 398 -24.40 29.05 -10.64
CA ASP A 398 -24.32 29.90 -11.83
C ASP A 398 -24.93 29.20 -13.06
N GLY A 399 -25.80 29.92 -13.78
CA GLY A 399 -26.53 29.43 -14.95
C GLY A 399 -25.63 28.95 -16.09
N GLN A 400 -24.38 29.40 -16.16
CA GLN A 400 -23.41 28.91 -17.16
C GLN A 400 -22.87 27.50 -16.85
N LYS A 401 -23.05 27.01 -15.61
CA LYS A 401 -22.43 25.78 -15.09
C LYS A 401 -23.46 24.70 -14.75
N ILE A 402 -24.69 24.81 -15.28
CA ILE A 402 -25.81 23.92 -14.97
C ILE A 402 -25.47 22.46 -15.30
N HIS A 403 -24.71 22.18 -16.36
CA HIS A 403 -24.27 20.82 -16.70
C HIS A 403 -23.45 20.16 -15.59
N ASN A 404 -22.51 20.89 -15.00
CA ASN A 404 -21.67 20.41 -13.91
C ASN A 404 -22.49 20.17 -12.63
N LEU A 405 -23.38 21.11 -12.29
CA LEU A 405 -24.30 20.95 -11.16
C LEU A 405 -25.23 19.74 -11.35
N THR A 406 -25.70 19.51 -12.58
CA THR A 406 -26.55 18.36 -12.92
C THR A 406 -25.81 17.05 -12.67
N SER A 407 -24.56 16.93 -13.13
CA SER A 407 -23.74 15.73 -12.91
C SER A 407 -23.49 15.44 -11.43
N TYR A 408 -23.26 16.49 -10.63
CA TYR A 408 -23.12 16.36 -9.18
C TYR A 408 -24.39 15.82 -8.51
N LEU A 409 -25.54 16.42 -8.81
CA LEU A 409 -26.82 16.03 -8.23
C LEU A 409 -27.25 14.62 -8.69
N GLN A 410 -26.99 14.25 -9.94
CA GLN A 410 -27.20 12.89 -10.44
C GLN A 410 -26.40 11.86 -9.64
N THR A 411 -25.13 12.15 -9.39
CA THR A 411 -24.25 11.24 -8.62
C THR A 411 -24.69 11.15 -7.16
N LEU A 412 -25.15 12.26 -6.57
CA LEU A 412 -25.71 12.29 -5.22
C LEU A 412 -26.98 11.41 -5.11
N HIS A 413 -27.84 11.47 -6.13
CA HIS A 413 -29.02 10.62 -6.25
C HIS A 413 -28.67 9.14 -6.44
N HIS A 414 -27.69 8.83 -7.29
CA HIS A 414 -27.26 7.46 -7.51
C HIS A 414 -26.69 6.82 -6.23
N LYS A 415 -26.00 7.61 -5.39
CA LYS A 415 -25.52 7.19 -4.07
C LYS A 415 -26.58 7.20 -2.96
N ARG A 416 -27.84 7.57 -3.24
CA ARG A 416 -28.96 7.67 -2.29
C ARG A 416 -28.71 8.62 -1.10
N LEU A 417 -27.91 9.67 -1.32
CA LEU A 417 -27.61 10.70 -0.32
C LEU A 417 -28.34 12.03 -0.60
N ALA A 418 -29.25 12.03 -1.58
CA ALA A 418 -29.99 13.22 -1.98
C ALA A 418 -31.21 13.46 -1.05
N ASN A 419 -31.54 14.74 -0.84
CA ASN A 419 -32.73 15.17 -0.11
C ASN A 419 -33.80 15.71 -1.10
N SER A 420 -34.96 16.10 -0.56
CA SER A 420 -36.08 16.66 -1.34
C SER A 420 -35.67 17.91 -2.14
N ASP A 421 -34.89 18.79 -1.51
CA ASP A 421 -34.41 20.04 -2.13
C ASP A 421 -33.42 19.78 -3.29
N HIS A 422 -32.54 18.78 -3.15
CA HIS A 422 -31.61 18.35 -4.19
C HIS A 422 -32.36 17.75 -5.39
N THR A 423 -33.47 17.05 -5.13
CA THR A 423 -34.36 16.52 -6.17
C THR A 423 -35.02 17.67 -6.94
N ALA A 424 -35.58 18.64 -6.23
CA ALA A 424 -36.19 19.83 -6.83
C ALA A 424 -35.16 20.62 -7.65
N LEU A 425 -33.95 20.79 -7.13
CA LEU A 425 -32.87 21.47 -7.83
C LEU A 425 -32.45 20.72 -9.10
N LEU A 426 -32.36 19.40 -9.06
CA LEU A 426 -32.02 18.57 -10.23
C LEU A 426 -33.09 18.68 -11.32
N LEU A 427 -34.38 18.63 -10.96
CA LEU A 427 -35.49 18.82 -11.90
C LEU A 427 -35.47 20.23 -12.50
N ASN A 428 -35.18 21.26 -11.69
CA ASN A 428 -34.99 22.62 -12.19
C ASN A 428 -33.81 22.73 -13.16
N CYS A 429 -32.73 21.96 -12.95
CA CYS A 429 -31.62 21.90 -13.89
C CYS A 429 -32.04 21.25 -15.22
N TYR A 430 -32.72 20.11 -15.21
CA TYR A 430 -33.18 19.44 -16.44
C TYR A 430 -34.15 20.30 -17.26
N THR A 431 -35.08 20.96 -16.60
CA THR A 431 -36.08 21.83 -17.24
C THR A 431 -35.42 23.06 -17.88
N LYS A 432 -34.41 23.66 -17.22
CA LYS A 432 -33.60 24.75 -17.81
C LYS A 432 -32.73 24.29 -18.98
N LEU A 433 -32.16 23.09 -18.92
CA LEU A 433 -31.36 22.51 -20.01
C LEU A 433 -32.22 21.99 -21.18
N LYS A 434 -33.55 21.91 -21.01
CA LYS A 434 -34.50 21.30 -21.96
C LYS A 434 -34.11 19.85 -22.36
N ASP A 435 -33.45 19.13 -21.46
CA ASP A 435 -33.02 17.75 -21.69
C ASP A 435 -34.17 16.79 -21.34
N VAL A 436 -35.13 16.66 -22.26
CA VAL A 436 -36.35 15.86 -22.07
C VAL A 436 -36.02 14.37 -21.93
N ALA A 437 -35.01 13.87 -22.64
CA ALA A 437 -34.64 12.46 -22.62
C ALA A 437 -34.12 12.03 -21.23
N LYS A 438 -33.22 12.81 -20.62
CA LYS A 438 -32.73 12.50 -19.26
C LYS A 438 -33.77 12.73 -18.19
N LEU A 439 -34.68 13.69 -18.40
CA LEU A 439 -35.81 13.90 -17.50
C LEU A 439 -36.73 12.67 -17.51
N ASP A 440 -37.04 12.16 -18.71
CA ASP A 440 -37.84 10.94 -18.89
C ASP A 440 -37.19 9.72 -18.24
N GLU A 441 -35.89 9.53 -18.45
CA GLU A 441 -35.11 8.46 -17.82
C GLU A 441 -35.16 8.56 -16.29
N PHE A 442 -34.96 9.77 -15.75
CA PHE A 442 -34.96 10.01 -14.32
C PHE A 442 -36.34 9.79 -13.68
N VAL A 443 -37.42 10.24 -14.34
CA VAL A 443 -38.81 10.09 -13.85
C VAL A 443 -39.27 8.64 -13.92
N LYS A 444 -38.82 7.89 -14.94
CA LYS A 444 -39.18 6.48 -15.12
C LYS A 444 -38.35 5.54 -14.23
N TRP A 445 -37.16 5.95 -13.81
CA TRP A 445 -36.29 5.13 -12.97
C TRP A 445 -36.89 4.88 -11.57
N ASP A 446 -37.09 3.60 -11.23
CA ASP A 446 -37.68 3.15 -9.95
C ASP A 446 -36.70 3.12 -8.77
N GLY A 447 -35.47 3.60 -8.96
CA GLY A 447 -34.37 3.39 -8.01
C GLY A 447 -34.22 4.41 -6.88
N VAL A 448 -35.04 5.47 -6.83
CA VAL A 448 -34.82 6.62 -5.92
C VAL A 448 -36.02 6.84 -4.98
N PRO A 449 -35.80 6.84 -3.65
CA PRO A 449 -36.75 7.43 -2.72
C PRO A 449 -36.64 8.95 -2.83
N PHE A 450 -37.55 9.59 -3.56
CA PHE A 450 -37.71 11.05 -3.53
C PHE A 450 -39.12 11.41 -3.10
N GLU A 451 -39.27 12.60 -2.49
CA GLU A 451 -40.57 13.14 -2.15
C GLU A 451 -41.33 13.50 -3.43
N ALA A 452 -42.23 12.61 -3.85
CA ALA A 452 -43.02 12.76 -5.07
C ALA A 452 -43.75 14.11 -5.14
N ILE A 453 -44.22 14.62 -3.99
CA ILE A 453 -44.96 15.89 -3.92
C ILE A 453 -44.09 17.08 -4.39
N THR A 454 -42.84 17.17 -3.93
CA THR A 454 -41.92 18.27 -4.26
C THR A 454 -41.51 18.20 -5.73
N ALA A 455 -41.26 17.00 -6.24
CA ALA A 455 -40.96 16.76 -7.65
C ALA A 455 -42.13 17.17 -8.57
N ILE A 456 -43.37 16.76 -8.22
CA ILE A 456 -44.57 17.14 -8.98
C ILE A 456 -44.73 18.67 -9.01
N ARG A 457 -44.65 19.34 -7.85
CA ARG A 457 -44.75 20.82 -7.78
C ARG A 457 -43.72 21.52 -8.66
N THR A 458 -42.49 21.01 -8.68
CA THR A 458 -41.38 21.59 -9.46
C THR A 458 -41.60 21.41 -10.97
N LEU A 459 -42.10 20.24 -11.39
CA LEU A 459 -42.45 19.97 -12.78
C LEU A 459 -43.64 20.82 -13.26
N CYS A 460 -44.66 21.01 -12.42
CA CYS A 460 -45.78 21.92 -12.72
C CYS A 460 -45.30 23.36 -12.91
N ASN A 461 -44.47 23.87 -12.00
CA ASN A 461 -43.93 25.24 -12.07
C ASN A 461 -43.05 25.49 -13.30
N SER A 462 -42.47 24.44 -13.88
CA SER A 462 -41.62 24.50 -15.07
C SER A 462 -42.36 24.19 -16.37
N GLY A 463 -43.66 23.89 -16.32
CA GLY A 463 -44.51 23.65 -17.49
C GLY A 463 -44.48 22.23 -18.06
N TYR A 464 -43.85 21.26 -17.37
CA TYR A 464 -43.75 19.85 -17.80
C TYR A 464 -44.89 19.01 -17.22
N TYR A 465 -46.13 19.34 -17.59
CA TYR A 465 -47.34 18.76 -16.99
C TYR A 465 -47.53 17.26 -17.26
N GLU A 466 -47.13 16.76 -18.43
CA GLU A 466 -47.25 15.32 -18.75
C GLU A 466 -46.39 14.44 -17.84
N HIS A 467 -45.16 14.90 -17.56
CA HIS A 467 -44.22 14.19 -16.69
C HIS A 467 -44.68 14.28 -15.22
N ALA A 468 -45.22 15.44 -14.81
CA ALA A 468 -45.81 15.62 -13.48
C ALA A 468 -47.03 14.70 -13.28
N LEU A 469 -47.87 14.55 -14.30
CA LEU A 469 -49.07 13.71 -14.27
C LEU A 469 -48.72 12.22 -14.23
N PHE A 470 -47.70 11.79 -14.99
CA PHE A 470 -47.18 10.43 -14.91
C PHE A 470 -46.68 10.10 -13.48
N LEU A 471 -45.89 10.99 -12.91
CA LEU A 471 -45.34 10.83 -11.56
C LEU A 471 -46.45 10.82 -10.48
N ALA A 472 -47.44 11.71 -10.61
CA ALA A 472 -48.56 11.80 -9.69
C ALA A 472 -49.45 10.55 -9.72
N LYS A 473 -49.70 9.97 -10.91
CA LYS A 473 -50.39 8.68 -11.08
C LYS A 473 -49.62 7.53 -10.44
N LYS A 474 -48.29 7.48 -10.66
CA LYS A 474 -47.41 6.42 -10.15
C LYS A 474 -47.35 6.39 -8.62
N HIS A 475 -47.25 7.55 -7.97
CA HIS A 475 -47.16 7.66 -6.50
C HIS A 475 -48.52 7.81 -5.80
N ARG A 476 -49.64 7.55 -6.49
CA ARG A 476 -51.02 7.66 -5.96
C ARG A 476 -51.34 9.03 -5.33
N GLN A 477 -50.75 10.10 -5.85
CA GLN A 477 -51.02 11.48 -5.40
C GLN A 477 -52.22 12.05 -6.17
N HIS A 478 -53.40 11.51 -5.90
CA HIS A 478 -54.64 11.76 -6.67
C HIS A 478 -55.09 13.23 -6.62
N ASP A 479 -54.97 13.90 -5.47
CA ASP A 479 -55.30 15.33 -5.30
C ASP A 479 -54.48 16.22 -6.26
N MET A 480 -53.18 15.94 -6.40
CA MET A 480 -52.29 16.69 -7.28
C MET A 480 -52.56 16.38 -8.76
N CYS A 481 -52.88 15.13 -9.12
CA CYS A 481 -53.30 14.78 -10.49
C CYS A 481 -54.49 15.62 -10.95
N VAL A 482 -55.55 15.65 -10.12
CA VAL A 482 -56.79 16.38 -10.44
C VAL A 482 -56.52 17.88 -10.47
N LYS A 483 -55.70 18.39 -9.56
CA LYS A 483 -55.26 19.79 -9.58
C LYS A 483 -54.59 20.18 -10.89
N ILE A 484 -53.64 19.37 -11.37
CA ILE A 484 -52.91 19.63 -12.63
C ILE A 484 -53.88 19.63 -13.83
N LEU A 485 -54.77 18.63 -13.91
CA LEU A 485 -55.71 18.49 -15.01
C LEU A 485 -56.75 19.63 -15.04
N VAL A 486 -57.25 20.04 -13.88
CA VAL A 486 -58.31 21.07 -13.76
C VAL A 486 -57.75 22.48 -13.85
N GLN A 487 -56.64 22.79 -13.18
CA GLN A 487 -56.12 24.15 -13.05
C GLN A 487 -55.05 24.48 -14.09
N ASP A 488 -54.09 23.58 -14.33
CA ASP A 488 -52.92 23.88 -15.17
C ASP A 488 -53.14 23.52 -16.65
N GLN A 489 -53.64 22.32 -16.96
CA GLN A 489 -53.90 21.86 -18.33
C GLN A 489 -55.30 22.22 -18.87
N LYS A 490 -56.24 22.61 -18.00
CA LYS A 490 -57.65 22.89 -18.34
C LYS A 490 -58.37 21.72 -19.06
N GLN A 491 -57.91 20.49 -18.87
CA GLN A 491 -58.49 19.28 -19.43
C GLN A 491 -59.49 18.68 -18.43
N ALA A 492 -60.64 19.33 -18.28
CA ALA A 492 -61.68 18.93 -17.33
C ALA A 492 -62.29 17.55 -17.65
N GLU A 493 -62.34 17.15 -18.93
CA GLU A 493 -62.85 15.84 -19.35
C GLU A 493 -61.93 14.70 -18.88
N GLU A 494 -60.62 14.85 -19.07
CA GLU A 494 -59.62 13.87 -18.62
C GLU A 494 -59.55 13.78 -17.10
N ALA A 495 -59.75 14.91 -16.40
CA ALA A 495 -59.90 14.92 -14.94
C ALA A 495 -61.07 14.05 -14.49
N LEU A 496 -62.25 14.18 -15.12
CA LEU A 496 -63.43 13.37 -14.80
C LEU A 496 -63.23 11.88 -15.12
N VAL A 497 -62.57 11.56 -16.22
CA VAL A 497 -62.23 10.17 -16.58
C VAL A 497 -61.26 9.58 -15.56
N TYR A 498 -60.26 10.34 -15.12
CA TYR A 498 -59.33 9.90 -14.08
C TYR A 498 -60.03 9.73 -12.73
N MET A 499 -60.92 10.65 -12.35
CA MET A 499 -61.69 10.54 -11.10
C MET A 499 -62.65 9.34 -11.08
N ARG A 500 -63.17 8.92 -12.23
CA ARG A 500 -63.98 7.69 -12.36
C ARG A 500 -63.18 6.41 -12.11
N SER A 501 -61.86 6.42 -12.28
CA SER A 501 -61.01 5.24 -12.05
C SER A 501 -60.38 5.19 -10.66
N LEU A 502 -60.63 6.20 -9.81
CA LEU A 502 -60.19 6.24 -8.42
C LEU A 502 -61.13 5.46 -7.49
N THR A 503 -60.64 5.11 -6.30
CA THR A 503 -61.46 4.56 -5.21
C THR A 503 -62.51 5.58 -4.75
N SER A 504 -63.62 5.09 -4.21
CA SER A 504 -64.74 5.94 -3.78
C SER A 504 -64.34 7.00 -2.73
N THR A 505 -63.32 6.69 -1.89
CA THR A 505 -62.80 7.60 -0.87
C THR A 505 -61.97 8.74 -1.48
N ASP A 506 -61.06 8.43 -2.39
CA ASP A 506 -60.13 9.41 -2.98
C ASP A 506 -60.85 10.30 -4.00
N CYS A 507 -61.81 9.73 -4.73
CA CYS A 507 -62.70 10.46 -5.61
C CYS A 507 -63.56 11.47 -4.83
N LEU A 508 -64.07 11.09 -3.65
CA LEU A 508 -64.83 11.99 -2.77
C LEU A 508 -63.99 13.17 -2.27
N GLU A 509 -62.74 12.92 -1.87
CA GLU A 509 -61.86 14.00 -1.43
C GLU A 509 -61.54 14.98 -2.58
N CYS A 510 -61.28 14.45 -3.78
CA CYS A 510 -61.06 15.26 -4.98
C CYS A 510 -62.32 16.04 -5.39
N MET A 511 -63.51 15.43 -5.32
CA MET A 511 -64.79 16.09 -5.62
C MET A 511 -65.11 17.22 -4.65
N LYS A 512 -64.78 17.07 -3.35
CA LYS A 512 -64.96 18.14 -2.35
C LYS A 512 -64.12 19.38 -2.69
N ARG A 513 -62.90 19.21 -3.19
CA ARG A 513 -61.98 20.32 -3.48
C ARG A 513 -62.18 20.93 -4.87
N TYR A 514 -62.37 20.10 -5.89
CA TYR A 514 -62.39 20.55 -7.30
C TYR A 514 -63.76 20.45 -7.98
N GLY A 515 -64.75 19.80 -7.36
CA GLY A 515 -66.08 19.59 -7.95
C GLY A 515 -66.82 20.87 -8.30
N GLY A 516 -66.62 21.95 -7.51
CA GLY A 516 -67.20 23.26 -7.81
C GLY A 516 -66.63 23.91 -9.08
N GLN A 517 -65.37 23.62 -9.43
CA GLN A 517 -64.75 24.08 -10.68
C GLN A 517 -65.21 23.21 -11.86
N LEU A 518 -65.27 21.90 -11.68
CA LEU A 518 -65.75 20.95 -12.69
C LEU A 518 -67.22 21.17 -13.06
N MET A 519 -68.09 21.48 -12.10
CA MET A 519 -69.50 21.82 -12.33
C MET A 519 -69.68 23.07 -13.20
N LYS A 520 -68.78 24.05 -13.11
CA LYS A 520 -68.85 25.27 -13.94
C LYS A 520 -68.46 25.02 -15.38
N VAL A 521 -67.54 24.09 -15.63
CA VAL A 521 -67.03 23.79 -16.98
C VAL A 521 -67.83 22.68 -17.65
N LEU A 522 -68.15 21.60 -16.92
CA LEU A 522 -68.83 20.40 -17.42
C LEU A 522 -69.94 19.93 -16.44
N PRO A 523 -71.10 20.60 -16.41
CA PRO A 523 -72.16 20.33 -15.42
C PRO A 523 -72.81 18.95 -15.56
N THR A 524 -73.07 18.50 -16.79
CA THR A 524 -73.75 17.22 -17.06
C THR A 524 -72.87 16.03 -16.65
N GLN A 525 -71.63 16.00 -17.14
CA GLN A 525 -70.70 14.89 -16.87
C GLN A 525 -70.26 14.81 -15.40
N THR A 526 -70.15 15.97 -14.72
CA THR A 526 -69.84 16.03 -13.27
C THR A 526 -71.03 15.56 -12.44
N THR A 527 -72.26 15.88 -12.85
CA THR A 527 -73.49 15.38 -12.21
C THR A 527 -73.61 13.87 -12.37
N ASP A 528 -73.23 13.32 -13.52
CA ASP A 528 -73.25 11.87 -13.73
C ASP A 528 -72.19 11.15 -12.91
N LEU A 529 -71.02 11.76 -12.68
CA LEU A 529 -70.03 11.26 -11.73
C LEU A 529 -70.56 11.28 -10.28
N LEU A 530 -71.25 12.34 -9.86
CA LEU A 530 -71.89 12.43 -8.55
C LEU A 530 -72.99 11.38 -8.38
N LYS A 531 -73.82 11.16 -9.41
CA LYS A 531 -74.82 10.09 -9.42
C LYS A 531 -74.15 8.74 -9.25
N MET A 532 -73.12 8.43 -10.05
CA MET A 532 -72.38 7.18 -9.97
C MET A 532 -71.79 6.96 -8.58
N MET A 533 -71.14 7.97 -7.97
CA MET A 533 -70.64 7.86 -6.60
C MET A 533 -71.73 7.62 -5.56
N CYS A 534 -72.94 8.17 -5.75
CA CYS A 534 -74.06 8.00 -4.83
C CYS A 534 -74.81 6.67 -5.07
N THR A 535 -74.73 6.08 -6.26
CA THR A 535 -75.39 4.82 -6.62
C THR A 535 -74.50 3.60 -6.49
N GLU A 536 -73.18 3.74 -6.72
CA GLU A 536 -72.16 2.69 -6.60
C GLU A 536 -71.34 2.83 -5.32
N TYR A 537 -71.97 3.31 -4.24
CA TYR A 537 -71.36 3.36 -2.90
C TYR A 537 -71.20 1.92 -2.38
N LYS A 538 -70.20 1.20 -2.89
CA LYS A 538 -69.73 -0.03 -2.26
C LYS A 538 -69.16 0.36 -0.90
N LEU A 539 -69.87 -0.05 0.15
CA LEU A 539 -69.35 -0.14 1.50
C LEU A 539 -68.09 -1.01 1.47
N GLU A 540 -66.90 -0.41 1.37
CA GLU A 540 -65.69 -1.07 1.82
C GLU A 540 -65.71 -1.03 3.36
N ASN A 541 -66.19 -2.12 3.95
CA ASN A 541 -65.91 -2.41 5.35
C ASN A 541 -64.38 -2.58 5.51
N PRO A 542 -63.78 -2.03 6.56
CA PRO A 542 -62.37 -2.20 6.83
C PRO A 542 -62.12 -3.63 7.32
N GLN A 543 -61.78 -4.55 6.40
CA GLN A 543 -60.85 -5.67 6.57
C GLN A 543 -60.96 -6.63 5.40
N GLU A 544 -59.95 -6.65 4.54
CA GLU A 544 -59.28 -7.85 4.03
C GLU A 544 -58.11 -7.40 3.14
N VAL A 545 -56.99 -7.09 3.79
CA VAL A 545 -55.70 -7.03 3.10
C VAL A 545 -55.32 -8.47 2.77
N SER A 546 -55.43 -8.85 1.50
CA SER A 546 -54.73 -9.99 0.95
C SER A 546 -53.23 -9.70 0.98
N ASN A 547 -52.59 -10.05 2.10
CA ASN A 547 -51.15 -10.16 2.18
C ASN A 547 -50.70 -11.35 1.32
N SER A 548 -50.21 -11.09 0.12
CA SER A 548 -49.17 -11.91 -0.50
C SER A 548 -47.82 -11.25 -0.26
N ALA A 549 -47.24 -11.54 0.91
CA ALA A 549 -45.80 -11.43 1.13
C ALA A 549 -45.21 -12.85 1.26
N PRO A 550 -43.95 -13.08 0.85
CA PRO A 550 -43.31 -14.40 0.82
C PRO A 550 -43.05 -14.97 2.24
N PRO A 551 -42.72 -16.26 2.36
CA PRO A 551 -42.93 -17.03 3.59
C PRO A 551 -41.85 -16.83 4.63
N GLU A 552 -42.25 -16.50 5.85
CA GLU A 552 -41.55 -16.85 7.09
C GLU A 552 -42.55 -17.51 8.05
N GLN A 553 -42.38 -18.83 8.26
CA GLN A 553 -43.09 -19.65 9.26
C GLN A 553 -42.24 -19.65 10.54
N GLN A 554 -42.66 -18.97 11.61
CA GLN A 554 -43.63 -19.38 12.66
C GLN A 554 -43.01 -20.17 13.83
N ALA A 555 -43.18 -19.59 15.02
CA ALA A 555 -43.33 -20.26 16.31
C ALA A 555 -44.08 -19.29 17.28
N PRO A 556 -44.56 -19.72 18.47
CA PRO A 556 -45.60 -20.74 18.77
C PRO A 556 -46.60 -20.25 19.87
N ALA A 557 -47.65 -21.04 20.20
CA ALA A 557 -48.36 -21.13 21.52
C ALA A 557 -49.66 -21.96 21.33
N ASN A 558 -50.23 -22.80 22.20
CA ASN A 558 -50.10 -23.30 23.58
C ASN A 558 -50.77 -24.71 23.55
N SER A 559 -50.63 -25.70 24.44
CA SER A 559 -50.60 -25.76 25.90
C SER A 559 -50.13 -27.19 26.27
N SER A 560 -49.30 -27.41 27.28
CA SER A 560 -49.76 -27.65 28.64
C SER A 560 -48.57 -28.09 29.52
N GLY A 561 -48.60 -27.73 30.80
CA GLY A 561 -47.95 -28.52 31.85
C GLY A 561 -46.55 -28.09 32.33
N THR A 562 -46.55 -27.39 33.47
CA THR A 562 -45.62 -27.54 34.61
C THR A 562 -44.16 -27.03 34.51
N ASN A 563 -43.93 -25.94 35.25
CA ASN A 563 -42.69 -25.41 35.85
C ASN A 563 -41.96 -26.43 36.79
N PRO A 564 -40.72 -26.21 37.31
CA PRO A 564 -39.90 -24.98 37.28
C PRO A 564 -38.37 -25.17 37.03
N ALA A 565 -37.68 -24.02 36.95
CA ALA A 565 -36.33 -23.74 37.48
C ALA A 565 -35.04 -24.26 36.77
N ARG A 566 -34.36 -23.27 36.16
CA ARG A 566 -32.95 -22.88 36.41
C ARG A 566 -31.84 -23.84 35.94
N ALA A 567 -31.27 -23.55 34.76
CA ALA A 567 -29.91 -23.98 34.41
C ALA A 567 -29.15 -22.86 33.67
N GLU A 568 -28.14 -22.32 34.36
CA GLU A 568 -27.06 -21.52 33.79
C GLU A 568 -26.17 -22.41 32.91
N LEU A 569 -25.92 -22.02 31.65
CA LEU A 569 -24.87 -22.62 30.83
C LEU A 569 -23.58 -21.79 30.99
N LYS A 570 -22.78 -22.20 31.97
CA LYS A 570 -21.36 -21.86 32.07
C LYS A 570 -20.58 -22.75 31.11
N LEU A 571 -19.87 -22.15 30.15
CA LEU A 571 -18.72 -22.78 29.51
C LEU A 571 -17.58 -22.88 30.53
N LYS A 572 -17.28 -24.09 31.00
CA LYS A 572 -15.99 -24.52 31.56
C LYS A 572 -15.73 -25.91 30.98
N ARG A 573 -14.65 -26.10 30.23
CA ARG A 573 -13.36 -26.63 30.71
C ARG A 573 -13.56 -27.80 31.67
N ASP A 574 -13.20 -29.00 31.22
CA ASP A 574 -12.64 -30.02 32.10
C ASP A 574 -11.30 -30.57 31.56
N PRO A 575 -10.33 -30.82 32.45
CA PRO A 575 -9.05 -31.47 32.17
C PRO A 575 -9.01 -32.92 32.72
N ILE A 576 -7.79 -33.49 32.74
CA ILE A 576 -7.34 -34.73 33.44
C ILE A 576 -7.57 -36.00 32.58
N GLY A 577 -6.60 -36.88 32.32
CA GLY A 577 -5.30 -37.12 32.93
C GLY A 577 -5.18 -38.59 33.32
N ASN A 578 -4.22 -39.29 32.70
CA ASN A 578 -3.53 -40.52 33.11
C ASN A 578 -4.32 -41.78 33.52
N SER A 579 -4.03 -42.89 32.83
CA SER A 579 -3.31 -44.04 33.43
C SER A 579 -3.00 -45.15 32.41
N LEU A 580 -1.70 -45.45 32.25
CA LEU A 580 -1.09 -46.75 31.87
C LEU A 580 -1.44 -47.84 32.93
N PRO A 581 -1.19 -49.18 32.77
CA PRO A 581 -0.01 -49.78 32.11
C PRO A 581 -0.12 -51.22 31.47
N ARG A 582 0.98 -51.64 30.81
CA ARG A 582 1.55 -53.02 30.62
C ARG A 582 0.73 -54.02 29.76
N SER A 583 1.26 -54.96 28.96
CA SER A 583 2.59 -55.60 28.82
C SER A 583 2.67 -56.48 27.55
N SER A 584 3.90 -56.90 27.22
CA SER A 584 4.32 -58.15 26.52
C SER A 584 4.13 -58.24 24.99
N SER A 585 5.04 -58.79 24.19
CA SER A 585 6.32 -59.47 24.43
C SER A 585 7.06 -59.61 23.09
N GLU A 586 8.37 -59.44 23.13
CA GLU A 586 9.35 -59.97 22.16
C GLU A 586 9.28 -61.52 22.10
N PRO A 587 9.81 -62.19 21.06
CA PRO A 587 11.26 -62.40 21.01
C PRO A 587 11.94 -62.39 19.63
N ASN A 588 13.21 -62.01 19.74
CA ASN A 588 14.38 -62.25 18.89
C ASN A 588 14.59 -63.71 18.43
N LEU A 589 15.36 -63.87 17.34
CA LEU A 589 16.60 -64.71 17.20
C LEU A 589 16.82 -65.03 15.70
N THR A 590 17.75 -64.41 14.96
CA THR A 590 19.23 -64.56 14.89
C THR A 590 19.72 -65.40 13.71
N LYS A 591 20.88 -64.93 13.18
CA LYS A 591 21.91 -65.63 12.38
C LYS A 591 21.51 -65.94 10.93
N GLY A 592 22.31 -65.68 9.92
CA GLY A 592 23.74 -65.36 9.84
C GLY A 592 24.25 -65.92 8.49
N GLY A 593 25.35 -65.41 7.96
CA GLY A 593 26.10 -66.13 6.92
C GLY A 593 26.54 -65.30 5.73
N ALA A 594 27.85 -65.16 5.63
CA ALA A 594 28.67 -64.64 4.55
C ALA A 594 28.38 -65.24 3.15
N GLY A 595 28.81 -64.52 2.12
CA GLY A 595 29.00 -65.09 0.78
C GLY A 595 29.42 -64.06 -0.25
N ALA A 596 30.71 -64.06 -0.58
CA ALA A 596 31.31 -63.32 -1.69
C ALA A 596 30.78 -63.81 -3.06
N GLY A 597 30.83 -62.96 -4.08
CA GLY A 597 30.61 -63.38 -5.46
C GLY A 597 30.72 -62.23 -6.46
N ALA A 598 31.82 -62.25 -7.22
CA ALA A 598 32.09 -61.41 -8.39
C ALA A 598 31.09 -61.65 -9.54
N GLY A 599 31.01 -60.71 -10.48
CA GLY A 599 30.36 -60.96 -11.78
C GLY A 599 30.22 -59.70 -12.62
N ALA A 600 31.07 -59.59 -13.64
CA ALA A 600 30.99 -58.61 -14.71
C ALA A 600 29.71 -58.73 -15.55
N GLY A 601 29.34 -57.62 -16.18
CA GLY A 601 28.30 -57.50 -17.20
C GLY A 601 28.23 -56.06 -17.67
#